data_AF-A0A8T5LIH3-F1
#
_entry.id   AF-A0A8T5LIH3-F1
#
_cell.length_a   1.000
_cell.length_b   1.000
_cell.length_c   1.000
_cell.angle_alpha   90.00
_cell.angle_beta   90.00
_cell.angle_gamma   90.00
#
_symmetry.space_group_name_H-M   'P 1'
#
loop_
_entity.id
_entity.type
_entity.pdbx_description
1 polymer ?
#
loop_
_entity_poly.entity_id
_entity_poly.type
_entity_poly.pdbx_seq_one_letter_code
_entity_poly.pdbx_strand_id
1 'polypeptide(L)'
;KAKLKLGLMVANPKTFKEIYDLQVRGTSLENVKLEIESIPIEVKCPKCGFEGTVAIIEHVHFIKCPQCNEIADIIHGDELELIENIE
;
A
#
# COMPACT_ATOMS: atom_id res chain seq x y z
N LYS A 1 -0.40 -15.53 14.04
CA LYS A 1 -0.03 -14.97 12.71
C LYS A 1 -0.82 -13.68 12.52
N ALA A 2 -0.32 -12.72 11.76
CA ALA A 2 -1.04 -11.48 11.46
C ALA A 2 -1.11 -11.31 9.94
N LYS A 3 -2.22 -10.79 9.43
CA LYS A 3 -2.38 -10.49 8.00
C LYS A 3 -2.75 -9.02 7.82
N LEU A 4 -2.03 -8.34 6.92
CA LEU A 4 -2.15 -6.90 6.65
C LEU A 4 -2.46 -6.69 5.16
N LYS A 5 -3.46 -5.86 4.85
CA LYS A 5 -3.58 -5.21 3.54
C LYS A 5 -2.76 -3.95 3.53
N LEU A 6 -1.86 -3.84 2.56
CA LEU A 6 -0.92 -2.73 2.41
C LEU A 6 -1.01 -2.16 1.00
N GLY A 7 -1.55 -0.96 0.90
CA GLY A 7 -1.55 -0.15 -0.29
C GLY A 7 -0.14 0.30 -0.69
N LEU A 8 0.19 0.19 -1.97
CA LEU A 8 1.52 0.54 -2.48
C LEU A 8 1.81 2.06 -2.45
N MET A 9 0.81 2.92 -2.24
CA MET A 9 1.02 4.34 -1.90
C MET A 9 1.63 4.52 -0.51
N VAL A 10 1.28 3.62 0.42
CA VAL A 10 1.65 3.74 1.83
C VAL A 10 3.10 3.36 2.03
N ALA A 11 3.49 2.17 1.56
CA ALA A 11 4.84 1.67 1.72
C ALA A 11 5.19 0.57 0.72
N ASN A 12 6.49 0.40 0.48
CA ASN A 12 7.00 -0.79 -0.18
C ASN A 12 6.82 -2.02 0.73
N PRO A 13 6.18 -3.12 0.27
CA PRO A 13 5.90 -4.29 1.10
C PRO A 13 7.14 -4.97 1.69
N LYS A 14 8.23 -5.03 0.93
CA LYS A 14 9.48 -5.65 1.37
C LYS A 14 10.09 -4.84 2.51
N THR A 15 10.24 -3.54 2.32
CA THR A 15 10.79 -2.64 3.34
C THR A 15 9.91 -2.59 4.58
N PHE A 16 8.59 -2.58 4.42
CA PHE A 16 7.65 -2.63 5.55
C PHE A 16 7.86 -3.91 6.38
N LYS A 17 7.96 -5.07 5.73
CA LYS A 17 8.20 -6.34 6.39
C LYS A 17 9.55 -6.36 7.12
N GLU A 18 10.61 -5.86 6.50
CA GLU A 18 11.94 -5.77 7.13
C GLU A 18 11.92 -4.91 8.39
N ILE A 19 11.21 -3.77 8.36
CA ILE A 19 11.04 -2.90 9.53
C ILE A 19 10.21 -3.59 10.61
N TYR A 20 9.10 -4.26 10.26
CA TYR A 20 8.31 -5.05 11.20
C TYR A 20 9.18 -6.11 11.90
N ASP A 21 9.93 -6.91 11.13
CA ASP A 21 10.80 -7.97 11.64
C ASP A 21 11.91 -7.44 12.55
N LEU A 22 12.31 -6.18 12.39
CA LEU A 22 13.25 -5.51 13.30
C LEU A 22 12.56 -5.04 14.59
N GLN A 23 11.37 -4.46 14.48
CA GLN A 23 10.63 -3.88 15.62
C GLN A 23 10.10 -4.94 16.59
N VAL A 24 9.76 -6.15 16.11
CA VAL A 24 9.20 -7.20 16.97
C VAL A 24 10.24 -8.01 17.74
N ARG A 25 11.54 -7.84 17.47
CA ARG A 25 12.61 -8.60 18.15
C ARG A 25 12.64 -8.32 19.64
N GLY A 26 12.71 -9.36 20.46
CA GLY A 26 12.69 -9.25 21.91
C GLY A 26 11.33 -8.84 22.49
N THR A 27 10.27 -8.84 21.69
CA THR A 27 8.89 -8.59 22.13
C THR A 27 8.09 -9.89 22.13
N SER A 28 6.88 -9.87 22.70
CA SER A 28 5.94 -11.01 22.60
C SER A 28 5.52 -11.33 21.15
N LEU A 29 5.78 -10.42 20.20
CA LEU A 29 5.42 -10.54 18.80
C LEU A 29 6.53 -11.17 17.94
N GLU A 30 7.70 -11.49 18.50
CA GLU A 30 8.87 -11.96 17.73
C GLU A 30 8.57 -13.21 16.88
N ASN A 31 7.68 -14.08 17.37
CA ASN A 31 7.29 -15.31 16.68
C ASN A 31 6.04 -15.14 15.79
N VAL A 32 5.47 -13.93 15.73
CA VAL A 32 4.28 -13.64 14.94
C VAL A 32 4.70 -13.31 13.52
N LYS A 33 4.40 -14.22 12.60
CA LYS A 33 4.56 -13.98 11.16
C LYS A 33 3.54 -12.96 10.65
N LEU A 34 4.03 -11.92 9.98
CA LEU A 34 3.24 -10.97 9.22
C LEU A 34 3.13 -11.40 7.75
N GLU A 35 1.90 -11.61 7.29
CA GLU A 35 1.54 -11.80 5.88
C GLU A 35 1.04 -10.48 5.32
N ILE A 36 1.59 -10.04 4.19
CA ILE A 36 1.22 -8.77 3.55
C ILE A 36 0.52 -9.07 2.22
N GLU A 37 -0.71 -8.59 2.10
CA GLU A 37 -1.48 -8.51 0.87
C GLU A 37 -1.26 -7.11 0.27
N SER A 38 -0.51 -7.02 -0.83
CA SER A 38 -0.19 -5.74 -1.46
C SER A 38 -1.33 -5.29 -2.38
N ILE A 39 -1.83 -4.07 -2.16
CA ILE A 39 -2.90 -3.50 -2.98
C ILE A 39 -2.29 -2.52 -4.01
N PRO A 40 -2.47 -2.77 -5.32
CA PRO A 40 -1.94 -1.90 -6.35
C PRO A 40 -2.61 -0.53 -6.32
N ILE A 41 -1.92 0.47 -6.87
CA ILE A 41 -2.44 1.83 -6.95
C ILE A 41 -3.38 1.89 -8.15
N GLU A 42 -4.66 2.07 -7.89
CA GLU A 42 -5.67 2.30 -8.93
C GLU A 42 -6.16 3.73 -8.84
N VAL A 43 -6.32 4.35 -10.01
CA VAL A 43 -6.78 5.74 -10.10
C VAL A 43 -7.96 5.90 -11.03
N LYS A 44 -8.74 6.94 -10.77
CA LYS A 44 -9.81 7.43 -11.63
C LYS A 44 -9.62 8.91 -11.92
N CYS A 45 -9.55 9.28 -13.20
CA CYS A 45 -9.44 10.68 -13.59
C CYS A 45 -10.83 11.33 -13.71
N PRO A 46 -11.14 12.36 -12.91
CA PRO A 46 -12.44 13.03 -12.97
C PRO A 46 -12.64 13.85 -14.26
N LYS A 47 -11.57 14.21 -14.99
CA LYS A 47 -11.66 15.02 -16.22
C LYS A 47 -11.89 14.20 -17.48
N CYS A 48 -11.08 13.16 -17.71
CA CYS A 48 -11.14 12.38 -18.96
C CYS A 48 -11.75 10.99 -18.79
N GLY A 49 -12.05 10.57 -17.56
CA GLY A 49 -12.66 9.28 -17.25
C GLY A 49 -11.69 8.09 -17.33
N PHE A 50 -10.38 8.33 -17.43
CA PHE A 50 -9.39 7.25 -17.35
C PHE A 50 -9.49 6.51 -16.01
N GLU A 51 -9.55 5.19 -16.06
CA GLU A 51 -9.45 4.31 -14.90
C GLU A 51 -8.35 3.27 -15.16
N GLY A 52 -7.48 3.04 -14.17
CA GLY A 52 -6.48 2.00 -14.30
C GLY A 52 -5.41 2.00 -13.22
N THR A 53 -4.61 0.94 -13.24
CA THR A 53 -3.46 0.77 -12.36
C THR A 53 -2.30 1.66 -12.80
N VAL A 54 -1.63 2.27 -11.84
CA VAL A 54 -0.43 3.09 -12.06
C VAL A 54 0.72 2.60 -11.19
N ALA A 55 1.95 2.78 -11.68
CA ALA A 55 3.16 2.54 -10.92
C ALA A 55 3.77 3.89 -10.52
N ILE A 56 4.20 3.98 -9.26
CA ILE A 56 4.88 5.15 -8.74
C ILE A 56 6.33 4.78 -8.48
N ILE A 57 7.23 5.58 -9.04
CA ILE A 57 8.68 5.35 -8.96
C ILE A 57 9.29 6.12 -7.77
N GLU A 58 8.65 7.22 -7.34
CA GLU A 58 9.09 8.09 -6.25
C GLU A 58 7.91 8.53 -5.38
N HIS A 59 8.12 8.80 -4.10
CA HIS A 59 7.05 9.31 -3.23
C HIS A 59 6.47 10.61 -3.80
N VAL A 60 5.19 10.58 -4.16
CA VAL A 60 4.45 11.72 -4.69
C VAL A 60 3.24 12.03 -3.82
N HIS A 61 2.92 13.32 -3.68
CA HIS A 61 1.73 13.77 -2.96
C HIS A 61 0.43 13.64 -3.76
N PHE A 62 0.53 13.45 -5.08
CA PHE A 62 -0.62 13.32 -5.99
C PHE A 62 -0.22 12.55 -7.24
N ILE A 63 -1.21 11.97 -7.94
CA ILE A 63 -1.01 11.22 -9.18
C ILE A 63 -1.61 12.01 -10.34
N LYS A 64 -0.82 12.20 -11.40
CA LYS A 64 -1.31 12.77 -12.65
C LYS A 64 -1.87 11.67 -13.56
N CYS A 65 -3.02 11.92 -14.15
CA CYS A 65 -3.61 11.07 -15.17
C CYS A 65 -2.66 10.95 -16.36
N PRO A 66 -2.33 9.73 -16.82
CA PRO A 66 -1.41 9.53 -17.95
C PRO A 66 -2.01 9.97 -19.29
N GLN A 67 -3.32 10.19 -19.37
CA GLN A 67 -4.00 10.59 -20.61
C GLN A 67 -4.15 12.11 -20.75
N CYS A 68 -4.54 12.81 -19.69
CA CYS A 68 -4.86 14.24 -19.76
C CYS A 68 -4.05 15.14 -18.80
N ASN A 69 -3.14 14.54 -18.01
CA ASN A 69 -2.20 15.22 -17.12
C ASN A 69 -2.82 15.99 -15.93
N GLU A 70 -4.15 15.92 -15.73
CA GLU A 70 -4.80 16.39 -14.50
C GLU A 70 -4.55 15.47 -13.33
N ILE A 71 -4.84 15.96 -12.13
CA ILE A 71 -4.86 15.14 -10.92
C ILE A 71 -5.94 14.06 -11.05
N ALA A 72 -5.58 12.82 -10.77
CA ALA A 72 -6.49 11.69 -10.69
C ALA A 72 -6.73 11.31 -9.23
N ASP A 73 -7.93 10.82 -8.94
CA ASP A 73 -8.31 10.33 -7.62
C ASP A 73 -7.73 8.93 -7.42
N ILE A 74 -7.16 8.67 -6.25
CA ILE A 74 -6.74 7.32 -5.84
C ILE A 74 -8.00 6.60 -5.34
N ILE A 75 -8.29 5.45 -5.92
CA ILE A 75 -9.44 4.63 -5.53
C ILE A 75 -9.02 3.35 -4.79
N HIS A 76 -7.79 2.89 -5.01
CA HIS A 76 -7.15 1.80 -4.28
C HIS A 76 -5.63 2.05 -4.18
N GLY A 77 -5.00 1.38 -3.23
CA GLY A 77 -3.56 1.42 -3.02
C GLY A 77 -3.12 2.35 -1.89
N ASP A 78 -4.05 2.91 -1.10
CA ASP A 78 -3.80 3.68 0.12
C ASP A 78 -4.16 2.93 1.42
N GLU A 79 -4.41 1.62 1.33
CA GLU A 79 -4.85 0.80 2.45
C GLU A 79 -3.75 0.55 3.49
N LEU A 80 -4.12 0.55 4.75
CA LEU A 80 -3.30 0.06 5.87
C LEU A 80 -4.21 -0.61 6.89
N GLU A 81 -4.57 -1.87 6.64
CA GLU A 81 -5.62 -2.56 7.38
C GLU A 81 -5.16 -3.93 7.88
N LEU A 82 -5.32 -4.17 9.19
CA LEU A 82 -5.08 -5.47 9.80
C LEU A 82 -6.33 -6.34 9.62
N ILE A 83 -6.22 -7.43 8.85
CA ILE A 83 -7.35 -8.27 8.43
C ILE A 83 -7.42 -9.63 9.16
N GLU A 84 -6.33 -10.08 9.77
CA GLU A 84 -6.34 -11.19 10.74
C GLU A 84 -5.46 -10.83 11.94
N ASN A 85 -5.99 -11.02 13.15
CA ASN A 85 -5.33 -10.71 14.40
C ASN A 85 -4.59 -11.93 14.98
N ILE A 86 -3.66 -11.61 15.88
CA ILE A 86 -2.85 -12.55 16.65
C ILE A 86 -3.73 -13.11 17.78
N GLU A 87 -4.02 -14.42 17.75
CA GLU A 87 -4.50 -15.16 18.92
C GLU A 87 -3.37 -15.33 19.95
#